data_AF-A0A2E7UZH0-F1
#
_entry.id   AF-A0A2E7UZH0-F1
#
_cell.length_a   1.000
_cell.length_b   1.000
_cell.length_c   1.000
_cell.angle_alpha   90.00
_cell.angle_beta   90.00
_cell.angle_gamma   90.00
#
_symmetry.space_group_name_H-M   'P 1'
#
loop_
_entity.id
_entity.type
_entity.pdbx_description
1 polymer ?
#
loop_
_entity_poly.entity_id
_entity_poly.type
_entity_poly.pdbx_seq_one_letter_code
_entity_poly.pdbx_strand_id
1 'polypeptide(L)'
;MRQPTHHCFVYVLGSDSDGGVRTYVGWTTNLQNRLAAHNSGKGAKSTRGRQWVLLYAERHLNRSDAMRREWQLKRDRSFRRCLTAI
;
A
#
# COMPACT_ATOMS: atom_id res chain seq x y z
N MET A 1 21.02 -19.38 -13.21
CA MET A 1 20.34 -18.26 -13.90
C MET A 1 19.61 -17.42 -12.85
N ARG A 2 20.09 -16.20 -12.55
CA ARG A 2 19.37 -15.27 -11.67
C ARG A 2 18.25 -14.64 -12.50
N GLN A 3 17.00 -14.91 -12.15
CA GLN A 3 15.83 -14.30 -12.81
C GLN A 3 15.86 -12.78 -12.67
N PRO A 4 15.28 -12.02 -13.62
CA PRO A 4 15.25 -10.56 -13.55
C PRO A 4 14.59 -10.13 -12.24
N THR A 5 15.27 -9.25 -11.50
CA THR A 5 14.76 -8.66 -10.27
C THR A 5 13.57 -7.77 -10.61
N HIS A 6 12.37 -8.34 -10.62
CA HIS A 6 11.16 -7.54 -10.76
C HIS A 6 11.03 -6.67 -9.52
N HIS A 7 11.27 -5.38 -9.70
CA HIS A 7 11.09 -4.39 -8.66
C HIS A 7 9.67 -4.50 -8.10
N CYS A 8 9.60 -4.72 -6.79
CA CYS A 8 8.36 -4.75 -6.04
C CYS A 8 8.27 -3.45 -5.24
N PHE A 9 7.05 -3.01 -4.96
CA PHE A 9 6.78 -1.86 -4.14
C PHE A 9 5.94 -2.27 -2.96
N VAL A 10 6.27 -1.78 -1.79
CA VAL A 10 5.37 -1.77 -0.63
C VAL A 10 4.81 -0.37 -0.51
N TYR A 11 3.52 -0.27 -0.23
CA TYR A 11 2.83 1.01 -0.21
C TYR A 11 1.84 1.13 0.94
N VAL A 12 1.55 2.38 1.29
CA VAL A 12 0.46 2.77 2.18
C VAL A 12 -0.48 3.70 1.40
N LEU A 13 -1.76 3.32 1.32
CA LEU A 13 -2.82 4.18 0.82
C LEU A 13 -3.57 4.80 1.99
N GLY A 14 -4.07 6.01 1.78
CA GLY A 14 -4.98 6.72 2.68
C GLY A 14 -6.33 6.97 2.00
N SER A 15 -7.39 7.01 2.80
CA SER A 15 -8.72 7.45 2.38
C SER A 15 -9.37 8.14 3.57
N ASP A 16 -9.96 9.30 3.32
CA ASP A 16 -10.82 9.94 4.31
C ASP A 16 -12.08 9.10 4.53
N SER A 17 -12.56 9.08 5.76
CA SER A 17 -13.83 8.46 6.10
C SER A 17 -14.41 9.03 7.39
N ASP A 18 -15.71 8.82 7.59
CA ASP A 18 -16.37 9.18 8.84
C ASP A 18 -15.68 8.48 10.03
N GLY A 19 -15.08 9.29 10.91
CA GLY A 19 -14.28 8.82 12.06
C GLY A 19 -12.77 8.82 11.84
N GLY A 20 -12.26 9.36 10.73
CA GLY A 20 -10.83 9.63 10.50
C GLY A 20 -10.25 8.94 9.26
N VAL A 21 -8.94 9.14 9.06
CA VAL A 21 -8.22 8.60 7.90
C VAL A 21 -8.03 7.09 8.05
N ARG A 22 -8.51 6.34 7.06
CA ARG A 22 -8.27 4.90 6.94
C ARG A 22 -7.04 4.68 6.08
N THR A 23 -6.12 3.86 6.59
CA THR A 23 -4.93 3.46 5.84
C THR A 23 -5.02 2.00 5.39
N TYR A 24 -4.51 1.68 4.21
CA TYR A 24 -4.32 0.32 3.72
C TYR A 24 -2.85 0.08 3.38
N VAL A 25 -2.30 -1.05 3.79
CA VAL A 25 -0.92 -1.45 3.49
C VAL A 25 -0.95 -2.64 2.54
N GLY A 26 -0.18 -2.57 1.46
CA GLY A 26 -0.06 -3.66 0.50
C GLY A 26 1.29 -3.63 -0.21
N TRP A 27 1.49 -4.61 -1.11
CA TRP A 27 2.61 -4.61 -2.04
C TRP A 27 2.11 -4.85 -3.48
N THR A 28 2.89 -4.45 -4.47
CA THR A 28 2.58 -4.59 -5.91
C THR A 28 3.86 -4.47 -6.75
N THR A 29 3.85 -4.92 -7.99
CA THR A 29 4.90 -4.59 -8.98
C THR A 29 4.58 -3.32 -9.77
N ASN A 30 3.33 -2.85 -9.72
CA ASN A 30 2.88 -1.64 -10.40
C ASN A 30 1.93 -0.84 -9.49
N LEU A 31 2.38 0.33 -9.03
CA LEU A 31 1.63 1.20 -8.11
C LEU A 31 0.43 1.86 -8.80
N GLN A 32 0.59 2.34 -10.03
CA GLN A 32 -0.47 3.03 -10.77
C GLN A 32 -1.67 2.10 -11.01
N ASN A 33 -1.42 0.90 -11.55
CA ASN A 33 -2.47 -0.10 -11.77
C ASN A 33 -3.14 -0.49 -10.47
N ARG A 34 -2.36 -0.59 -9.38
CA ARG A 34 -2.89 -0.98 -8.08
C ARG A 34 -3.79 0.10 -7.48
N LEU A 35 -3.37 1.37 -7.54
CA LEU A 35 -4.16 2.51 -7.07
C LEU A 35 -5.47 2.62 -7.87
N ALA A 36 -5.39 2.51 -9.21
CA ALA A 36 -6.57 2.51 -10.08
C ALA A 36 -7.54 1.35 -9.76
N ALA A 37 -7.01 0.16 -9.45
CA ALA A 37 -7.84 -0.97 -9.02
C ALA A 37 -8.56 -0.69 -7.69
N HIS A 38 -7.90 -0.07 -6.71
CA HIS A 38 -8.54 0.32 -5.45
C HIS A 38 -9.66 1.34 -5.68
N ASN A 39 -9.40 2.39 -6.48
CA ASN A 39 -10.38 3.46 -6.75
C ASN A 39 -11.54 3.02 -7.66
N SER A 40 -11.37 1.95 -8.43
CA SER A 40 -12.44 1.33 -9.23
C SER A 40 -13.19 0.21 -8.50
N GLY A 41 -12.90 -0.05 -7.21
CA GLY A 41 -13.54 -1.11 -6.42
C GLY A 41 -13.09 -2.54 -6.75
N LYS A 42 -12.13 -2.71 -7.67
CA LYS A 42 -11.52 -3.98 -8.06
C LYS A 42 -10.29 -4.36 -7.20
N GLY A 43 -9.95 -3.51 -6.23
CA GLY A 43 -8.89 -3.75 -5.25
C GLY A 43 -9.28 -4.75 -4.16
N ALA A 44 -8.65 -4.64 -2.99
CA ALA A 44 -8.96 -5.50 -1.86
C ALA A 44 -10.40 -5.30 -1.37
N LYS A 45 -11.06 -6.38 -0.91
CA LYS A 45 -12.46 -6.34 -0.46
C LYS A 45 -12.72 -5.24 0.59
N SER A 46 -11.81 -5.05 1.53
CA SER A 46 -11.91 -4.03 2.59
C SER A 46 -11.78 -2.59 2.07
N THR A 47 -11.30 -2.40 0.85
CA THR A 47 -11.03 -1.08 0.26
C THR A 47 -12.12 -0.56 -0.68
N ARG A 48 -13.17 -1.35 -0.92
CA ARG A 48 -14.26 -0.96 -1.83
C ARG A 48 -15.05 0.25 -1.31
N GLY A 49 -15.60 1.02 -2.25
CA GLY A 49 -16.49 2.15 -1.98
C GLY A 49 -15.81 3.39 -1.40
N ARG A 50 -14.48 3.53 -1.61
CA ARG A 50 -13.67 4.64 -1.08
C ARG A 50 -12.70 5.15 -2.13
N GLN A 51 -12.36 6.44 -2.02
CA GLN A 51 -11.31 7.05 -2.82
C GLN A 51 -9.98 6.98 -2.06
N TRP A 52 -9.00 6.33 -2.67
CA TRP A 52 -7.69 6.11 -2.11
C TRP A 52 -6.66 7.02 -2.78
N VAL A 53 -5.77 7.54 -1.96
CA VAL A 53 -4.57 8.28 -2.37
C VAL A 53 -3.32 7.54 -1.89
N LEU A 54 -2.24 7.64 -2.64
CA LEU A 54 -0.95 7.07 -2.26
C LEU A 54 -0.27 8.00 -1.25
N LEU A 55 -0.06 7.52 -0.02
CA LEU A 55 0.64 8.29 1.03
C LEU A 55 2.13 7.95 1.09
N TYR A 56 2.47 6.70 0.81
CA TYR A 56 3.83 6.21 0.92
C TYR A 56 4.07 5.04 -0.04
N ALA A 57 5.27 4.97 -0.61
CA ALA A 57 5.75 3.80 -1.33
C ALA A 57 7.28 3.65 -1.19
N GLU A 58 7.74 2.42 -1.08
CA GLU A 58 9.16 2.06 -1.09
C GLU A 58 9.42 0.86 -2.01
N ARG A 59 10.58 0.87 -2.68
CA ARG A 59 10.97 -0.13 -3.69
C ARG A 59 11.86 -1.21 -3.08
N HIS A 60 11.61 -2.45 -3.46
CA HIS A 60 12.30 -3.67 -3.04
C HIS A 60 12.79 -4.46 -4.25
N LEU A 61 13.89 -5.20 -4.08
CA LEU A 61 14.51 -5.98 -5.14
C LEU A 61 13.75 -7.27 -5.46
N ASN A 62 13.05 -7.83 -4.47
CA ASN A 62 12.31 -9.06 -4.61
C ASN A 62 11.02 -9.03 -3.79
N ARG A 63 10.14 -9.99 -4.09
CA ARG A 63 8.84 -10.15 -3.44
C ARG A 63 8.95 -10.47 -1.94
N SER A 64 9.94 -11.28 -1.55
CA SER A 64 10.10 -11.71 -0.16
C SER A 64 10.40 -10.53 0.76
N ASP A 65 11.29 -9.63 0.34
CA ASP A 65 11.63 -8.41 1.08
C ASP A 65 10.42 -7.48 1.16
N ALA A 66 9.70 -7.29 0.05
CA ALA A 66 8.48 -6.51 0.02
C ALA A 66 7.41 -7.05 0.99
N MET A 67 7.19 -8.37 1.01
CA MET A 67 6.21 -8.99 1.91
C MET A 67 6.64 -8.89 3.39
N ARG A 68 7.93 -9.06 3.68
CA ARG A 68 8.47 -8.86 5.04
C ARG A 68 8.23 -7.44 5.52
N ARG A 69 8.48 -6.46 4.66
CA ARG A 69 8.26 -5.06 4.96
C ARG A 69 6.78 -4.71 5.09
N GLU A 70 5.92 -5.25 4.21
CA GLU A 70 4.47 -5.09 4.31
C GLU A 70 3.97 -5.55 5.70
N TRP A 71 4.46 -6.68 6.19
CA TRP A 71 4.12 -7.18 7.53
C TRP A 71 4.57 -6.23 8.65
N GLN A 72 5.77 -5.66 8.54
CA GLN A 72 6.26 -4.66 9.50
C GLN A 72 5.36 -3.42 9.49
N LEU A 73 5.07 -2.85 8.32
CA LEU A 73 4.22 -1.67 8.18
C LEU A 73 2.78 -1.89 8.67
N LYS A 74 2.22 -3.09 8.47
CA LYS A 74 0.90 -3.44 9.02
C LYS A 74 0.85 -3.31 10.55
N ARG A 75 1.96 -3.60 11.24
CA ARG A 75 2.08 -3.55 12.70
C ARG A 75 2.56 -2.20 13.22
N ASP A 76 3.21 -1.40 12.39
CA ASP A 76 3.71 -0.07 12.75
C ASP A 76 2.58 0.98 12.72
N ARG A 77 1.81 1.02 13.80
CA ARG A 77 0.71 1.99 13.97
C ARG A 77 1.19 3.43 14.18
N SER A 78 2.44 3.63 14.60
CA SER A 78 3.01 4.96 14.82
C SER A 78 3.35 5.60 13.47
N PHE A 79 4.12 4.87 12.65
CA PHE A 79 4.47 5.30 11.30
C PHE A 79 3.22 5.58 10.45
N ARG A 80 2.22 4.68 10.49
CA ARG A 80 0.98 4.87 9.74
C ARG A 80 0.18 6.10 10.16
N ARG A 81 0.22 6.50 11.44
CA ARG A 81 -0.43 7.73 11.92
C ARG A 81 0.33 8.99 11.48
N CYS A 82 1.66 8.92 11.46
CA CYS A 82 2.49 10.02 10.97
C CYS A 82 2.17 10.35 9.50
N LEU A 83 1.95 9.33 8.66
CA LEU A 83 1.58 9.52 7.25
C LEU A 83 0.23 10.22 7.03
N THR A 84 -0.64 10.24 8.03
CA THR A 84 -2.00 10.82 7.94
C THR A 84 -2.13 12.16 8.67
N ALA A 85 -1.05 12.66 9.28
CA ALA A 85 -1.07 13.86 10.12
C ALA A 85 -0.69 15.14 9.34
N ILE A 86 -1.04 15.21 8.06
CA ILE A 86 -0.77 16.38 7.18
C ILE A 86 -2.01 17.27 7.15
#